data_AF-A0A1S3WXC3-F1
#
_entry.id   AF-A0A1S3WXC3-F1
#
_cell.length_a   1.000
_cell.length_b   1.000
_cell.length_c   1.000
_cell.angle_alpha   90.00
_cell.angle_beta   90.00
_cell.angle_gamma   90.00
#
_symmetry.space_group_name_H-M   'P 1'
#
loop_
_entity.id
_entity.type
_entity.pdbx_description
1 polymer ?
#
loop_
_entity_poly.entity_id
_entity_poly.type
_entity_poly.pdbx_seq_one_letter_code
_entity_poly.pdbx_strand_id
1 'polypeptide(L)'
;MTTSHTLFPLLLPLAAVLALVSVAAAAGAVSTSDFQKITREERNYRQKKVIDVSHKYVPELPAYGSKNGLGNFIRLQTSIKLGDLSNYSFFNLSTHSGTHVDAPGHFNETLFELGYDVVSLDLRTLNGPVLVVDTPRDKNITAEVMRSLNIPRGVKRVLFRTLNTDRRLMHKKEFDSSYTAFTSDGAEYLVQNSDIKLVGVDYLSVAINPKDELTKVHQLLLAPKDFPERWLSFAASVWVVSQRNLFVFP
;
A
#
# COMPACT_ATOMS: atom_id res chain seq x y z
N MET A 1 10.47 4.26 -92.46
CA MET A 1 11.26 3.05 -92.78
C MET A 1 11.88 2.54 -91.49
N THR A 2 11.62 1.25 -91.18
CA THR A 2 12.44 0.28 -90.42
C THR A 2 12.92 0.67 -89.00
N THR A 3 12.26 0.20 -87.91
CA THR A 3 12.38 -1.10 -87.19
C THR A 3 13.70 -1.38 -86.46
N SER A 4 13.64 -1.53 -85.13
CA SER A 4 14.42 -2.45 -84.26
C SER A 4 14.09 -2.15 -82.79
N HIS A 5 13.07 -2.78 -82.18
CA HIS A 5 13.16 -3.89 -81.21
C HIS A 5 14.45 -3.96 -80.36
N THR A 6 14.33 -3.78 -79.03
CA THR A 6 14.31 -4.90 -78.06
C THR A 6 14.47 -4.44 -76.59
N LEU A 7 13.67 -5.10 -75.73
CA LEU A 7 13.98 -5.60 -74.37
C LEU A 7 14.29 -4.60 -73.25
N PHE A 8 13.31 -4.42 -72.35
CA PHE A 8 13.50 -4.68 -70.91
C PHE A 8 12.14 -5.05 -70.27
N PRO A 9 11.91 -6.33 -69.94
CA PRO A 9 10.85 -6.75 -69.03
C PRO A 9 11.36 -6.68 -67.57
N LEU A 10 10.43 -6.89 -66.62
CA LEU A 10 10.60 -6.88 -65.17
C LEU A 10 10.61 -5.51 -64.50
N LEU A 11 9.42 -5.07 -64.04
CA LEU A 11 9.25 -4.47 -62.71
C LEU A 11 7.78 -4.40 -62.23
N LEU A 12 6.84 -5.10 -62.89
CA LEU A 12 5.50 -5.33 -62.38
C LEU A 12 5.38 -6.80 -61.91
N PRO A 13 5.92 -7.14 -60.73
CA PRO A 13 5.00 -7.66 -59.71
C PRO A 13 5.32 -7.23 -58.27
N LEU A 14 6.16 -6.21 -58.03
CA LEU A 14 6.52 -5.83 -56.65
C LEU A 14 5.59 -4.80 -55.99
N ALA A 15 4.83 -4.03 -56.79
CA ALA A 15 3.91 -3.01 -56.25
C ALA A 15 2.59 -3.59 -55.71
N ALA A 16 2.20 -4.81 -56.11
CA ALA A 16 0.97 -5.44 -55.63
C ALA A 16 1.15 -6.22 -54.31
N VAL A 17 2.39 -6.56 -53.93
CA VAL A 17 2.68 -7.24 -52.65
C VAL A 17 2.85 -6.24 -51.50
N LEU A 18 3.27 -4.99 -51.76
CA LEU A 18 3.40 -3.97 -50.71
C LEU A 18 2.08 -3.26 -50.32
N ALA A 19 1.02 -3.38 -51.12
CA ALA A 19 -0.31 -2.87 -50.75
C ALA A 19 -1.12 -3.85 -49.87
N LEU A 20 -0.71 -5.12 -49.78
CA LEU A 20 -1.32 -6.12 -48.89
C LEU A 20 -0.60 -6.25 -47.54
N VAL A 21 0.62 -5.72 -47.40
CA VAL A 21 1.35 -5.69 -46.13
C VAL A 21 1.10 -4.40 -45.34
N SER A 22 0.59 -3.34 -45.97
CA SER A 22 0.37 -2.03 -45.33
C SER A 22 -0.98 -1.86 -44.63
N VAL A 23 -1.91 -2.83 -44.71
CA VAL A 23 -3.14 -2.84 -43.88
C VAL A 23 -2.99 -3.67 -42.60
N ALA A 24 -1.96 -4.50 -42.50
CA ALA A 24 -1.69 -5.28 -41.28
C ALA A 24 -0.98 -4.45 -40.17
N ALA A 25 -0.53 -3.23 -40.46
CA ALA A 25 0.23 -2.39 -39.53
C ALA A 25 -0.56 -1.20 -38.94
N ALA A 26 -1.83 -1.00 -39.33
CA ALA A 26 -2.65 0.13 -38.89
C ALA A 26 -3.83 -0.26 -37.97
N ALA A 27 -3.88 -1.52 -37.53
CA ALA A 27 -4.78 -1.96 -36.48
C ALA A 27 -4.01 -2.89 -35.55
N GLY A 28 -3.29 -2.30 -34.59
CA GLY A 28 -3.12 -2.93 -33.29
C GLY A 28 -4.49 -3.01 -32.63
N ALA A 29 -5.39 -3.82 -33.21
CA ALA A 29 -6.70 -4.08 -32.69
C ALA A 29 -6.46 -4.74 -31.34
N VAL A 30 -6.71 -4.01 -30.26
CA VAL A 30 -7.03 -4.64 -28.97
C VAL A 30 -8.00 -5.75 -29.32
N SER A 31 -7.58 -7.01 -29.11
CA SER A 31 -8.40 -8.14 -29.49
C SER A 31 -9.78 -7.93 -28.87
N THR A 32 -10.84 -8.11 -29.65
CA THR A 32 -12.22 -8.00 -29.13
C THR A 32 -12.40 -8.86 -27.87
N SER A 33 -11.63 -9.95 -27.75
CA SER A 33 -11.57 -10.78 -26.53
C SER A 33 -10.91 -10.09 -25.33
N ASP A 34 -9.86 -9.28 -25.53
CA ASP A 34 -9.22 -8.51 -24.46
C ASP A 34 -10.13 -7.38 -23.99
N PHE A 35 -10.81 -6.69 -24.92
CA PHE A 35 -11.81 -5.68 -24.57
C PHE A 35 -12.98 -6.28 -23.77
N GLN A 36 -13.45 -7.48 -24.15
CA GLN A 36 -14.49 -8.19 -23.41
C GLN A 36 -14.02 -8.61 -22.00
N LYS A 37 -12.78 -9.10 -21.86
CA LYS A 37 -12.18 -9.42 -20.56
C LYS A 37 -12.10 -8.17 -19.68
N ILE A 38 -11.53 -7.07 -20.19
CA ILE A 38 -11.43 -5.80 -19.45
C ILE A 38 -12.81 -5.32 -19.01
N THR A 39 -13.80 -5.33 -19.91
CA THR A 39 -15.17 -4.90 -19.60
C THR A 39 -15.81 -5.76 -18.50
N ARG A 40 -15.53 -7.08 -18.49
CA ARG A 40 -16.01 -7.99 -17.45
C ARG A 40 -15.35 -7.69 -16.11
N GLU A 41 -14.03 -7.51 -16.09
CA GLU A 41 -13.31 -7.18 -14.85
C GLU A 41 -13.71 -5.81 -14.30
N GLU A 42 -13.91 -4.80 -15.16
CA GLU A 42 -14.46 -3.48 -14.77
C GLU A 42 -15.86 -3.60 -14.14
N ARG A 43 -16.73 -4.43 -14.71
CA ARG A 43 -18.06 -4.70 -14.15
C ARG A 43 -17.96 -5.35 -12.78
N ASN A 44 -17.10 -6.36 -12.64
CA ASN A 44 -16.85 -7.05 -11.37
C ASN A 44 -16.28 -6.07 -10.32
N TYR A 45 -15.36 -5.20 -10.73
CA TYR A 45 -14.76 -4.19 -9.87
C TYR A 45 -15.79 -3.16 -9.39
N ARG A 46 -16.64 -2.64 -10.29
CA ARG A 46 -17.71 -1.68 -9.94
C ARG A 46 -18.79 -2.24 -9.02
N GLN A 47 -18.99 -3.56 -9.01
CA GLN A 47 -19.88 -4.23 -8.05
C GLN A 47 -19.27 -4.32 -6.65
N LYS A 48 -17.94 -4.24 -6.52
CA LYS A 48 -17.26 -4.24 -5.22
C LYS A 48 -17.36 -2.84 -4.61
N LYS A 49 -17.78 -2.78 -3.35
CA LYS A 49 -17.71 -1.55 -2.56
C LYS A 49 -16.25 -1.31 -2.17
N VAL A 50 -15.68 -0.18 -2.61
CA VAL A 50 -14.38 0.30 -2.13
C VAL A 50 -14.61 1.16 -0.90
N ILE A 51 -13.88 0.86 0.17
CA ILE A 51 -13.88 1.65 1.40
C ILE A 51 -12.51 2.27 1.53
N ASP A 52 -12.45 3.59 1.49
CA ASP A 52 -11.24 4.32 1.80
C ASP A 52 -11.02 4.28 3.32
N VAL A 53 -9.83 3.81 3.69
CA VAL A 53 -9.37 3.63 5.07
C VAL A 53 -8.15 4.52 5.36
N SER A 54 -7.82 5.40 4.42
CA SER A 54 -6.68 6.32 4.47
C SER A 54 -7.07 7.65 5.15
N HIS A 55 -6.11 8.28 5.82
CA HIS A 55 -6.33 9.62 6.36
C HIS A 55 -5.99 10.69 5.34
N LYS A 56 -6.88 11.69 5.24
CA LYS A 56 -6.62 12.89 4.44
C LYS A 56 -5.43 13.66 5.04
N TYR A 57 -4.49 14.00 4.18
CA TYR A 57 -3.40 14.91 4.53
C TYR A 57 -3.93 16.34 4.67
N VAL A 58 -3.86 16.84 5.89
CA VAL A 58 -4.21 18.22 6.29
C VAL A 58 -3.15 18.73 7.27
N PRO A 59 -2.94 20.05 7.41
CA PRO A 59 -1.93 20.58 8.32
C PRO A 59 -2.08 20.09 9.76
N GLU A 60 -3.31 19.82 10.18
CA GLU A 60 -3.66 19.30 11.51
C GLU A 60 -3.57 17.77 11.63
N LEU A 61 -3.19 17.03 10.59
CA LEU A 61 -3.02 15.58 10.71
C LEU A 61 -1.91 15.31 11.74
N PRO A 62 -2.11 14.44 12.75
CA PRO A 62 -1.11 14.23 13.78
C PRO A 62 0.14 13.62 13.16
N ALA A 63 1.29 14.06 13.64
CA ALA A 63 2.59 13.55 13.27
C ALA A 63 3.29 13.01 14.52
N TYR A 64 4.05 11.93 14.41
CA TYR A 64 4.65 11.27 15.56
C TYR A 64 5.48 12.25 16.41
N GLY A 65 5.19 12.33 17.71
CA GLY A 65 5.88 13.24 18.64
C GLY A 65 5.57 14.74 18.46
N SER A 66 4.72 15.13 17.50
CA SER A 66 4.41 16.54 17.21
C SER A 66 3.19 17.04 17.96
N LYS A 67 3.27 18.25 18.52
CA LYS A 67 2.10 19.00 19.00
C LYS A 67 1.39 19.78 17.89
N ASN A 68 2.01 19.91 16.73
CA ASN A 68 1.57 20.82 15.68
C ASN A 68 0.91 20.13 14.48
N GLY A 69 0.80 18.79 14.51
CA GLY A 69 0.45 18.01 13.33
C GLY A 69 1.56 18.04 12.28
N LEU A 70 1.19 17.89 11.00
CA LEU A 70 2.08 17.98 9.84
C LEU A 70 2.53 19.42 9.53
N GLY A 71 1.72 20.42 9.88
CA GLY A 71 2.01 21.81 9.56
C GLY A 71 1.99 22.10 8.06
N ASN A 72 2.91 22.94 7.58
CA ASN A 72 2.96 23.36 6.18
C ASN A 72 3.72 22.35 5.30
N PHE A 73 3.08 21.22 5.00
CA PHE A 73 3.65 20.15 4.18
C PHE A 73 3.42 20.34 2.67
N ILE A 74 2.51 21.23 2.27
CA ILE A 74 2.19 21.52 0.87
C ILE A 74 2.27 23.02 0.59
N ARG A 75 3.05 23.40 -0.42
CA ARG A 75 3.25 24.80 -0.81
C ARG A 75 3.01 24.98 -2.30
N LEU A 76 2.05 25.83 -2.66
CA LEU A 76 1.83 26.23 -4.05
C LEU A 76 3.03 27.04 -4.55
N GLN A 77 3.62 26.59 -5.66
CA GLN A 77 4.80 27.18 -6.29
C GLN A 77 4.42 28.03 -7.51
N THR A 78 3.50 27.56 -8.35
CA THR A 78 2.94 28.31 -9.48
C THR A 78 1.42 28.25 -9.44
N SER A 79 0.75 29.26 -9.99
CA SER A 79 -0.71 29.32 -10.05
C SER A 79 -1.23 29.90 -11.35
N ILE A 80 -2.17 29.18 -11.97
CA ILE A 80 -2.92 29.67 -13.14
C ILE A 80 -3.65 30.98 -12.81
N LYS A 81 -4.13 31.12 -11.58
CA LYS A 81 -4.79 32.35 -11.12
C LYS A 81 -3.84 33.56 -11.15
N LEU A 82 -2.54 33.33 -11.05
CA LEU A 82 -1.49 34.35 -11.10
C LEU A 82 -0.85 34.48 -12.50
N GLY A 83 -1.39 33.79 -13.51
CA GLY A 83 -0.93 33.85 -14.89
C GLY A 83 0.08 32.75 -15.29
N ASP A 84 0.39 31.81 -14.39
CA ASP A 84 1.27 30.68 -14.73
C ASP A 84 0.56 29.64 -15.62
N LEU A 85 1.34 28.79 -16.29
CA LEU A 85 0.82 27.74 -17.18
C LEU A 85 0.09 26.60 -16.43
N SER A 86 0.41 26.41 -15.15
CA SER A 86 -0.14 25.33 -14.34
C SER A 86 -0.15 25.67 -12.85
N ASN A 87 -0.99 24.97 -12.08
CA ASN A 87 -0.87 24.94 -10.64
C ASN A 87 0.13 23.84 -10.27
N TYR A 88 1.28 24.22 -9.73
CA TYR A 88 2.31 23.28 -9.31
C TYR A 88 2.62 23.50 -7.82
N SER A 89 2.69 22.44 -7.03
CA SER A 89 2.96 22.52 -5.59
C SER A 89 4.13 21.64 -5.20
N PHE A 90 4.92 22.10 -4.22
CA PHE A 90 5.84 21.25 -3.48
C PHE A 90 5.11 20.51 -2.37
N PHE A 91 5.53 19.28 -2.13
CA PHE A 91 4.96 18.39 -1.14
C PHE A 91 6.10 17.74 -0.35
N ASN A 92 6.17 18.00 0.95
CA ASN A 92 7.26 17.55 1.82
C ASN A 92 6.70 16.87 3.07
N LEU A 93 6.97 15.58 3.24
CA LEU A 93 6.46 14.75 4.33
C LEU A 93 7.53 13.79 4.85
N SER A 94 7.39 13.39 6.11
CA SER A 94 8.01 12.17 6.62
C SER A 94 7.35 10.94 5.97
N THR A 95 8.11 9.87 5.75
CA THR A 95 7.62 8.56 5.31
C THR A 95 6.63 7.93 6.28
N HIS A 96 6.57 8.41 7.53
CA HIS A 96 5.66 7.95 8.59
C HIS A 96 4.49 8.93 8.82
N SER A 97 4.18 9.76 7.83
CA SER A 97 3.02 10.66 7.90
C SER A 97 1.75 9.91 7.50
N GLY A 98 0.65 10.13 8.22
CA GLY A 98 -0.67 9.57 7.86
C GLY A 98 -0.69 8.04 7.75
N THR A 99 -1.53 7.52 6.85
CA THR A 99 -1.62 6.09 6.53
C THR A 99 -0.41 5.67 5.69
N HIS A 100 0.42 4.77 6.25
CA HIS A 100 1.71 4.38 5.65
C HIS A 100 2.10 2.93 5.98
N VAL A 101 3.24 2.52 5.44
CA VAL A 101 3.89 1.23 5.65
C VAL A 101 5.31 1.44 6.16
N ASP A 102 5.71 0.59 7.10
CA ASP A 102 7.10 0.46 7.52
C ASP A 102 7.79 -0.68 6.76
N ALA A 103 9.01 -0.41 6.26
CA ALA A 103 9.88 -1.41 5.65
C ALA A 103 10.95 -1.92 6.64
N PRO A 104 11.55 -3.10 6.43
CA PRO A 104 12.51 -3.68 7.37
C PRO A 104 13.69 -2.79 7.75
N GLY A 105 14.22 -2.00 6.81
CA GLY A 105 15.29 -1.04 7.08
C GLY A 105 14.92 0.06 8.11
N HIS A 106 13.64 0.27 8.43
CA HIS A 106 13.22 1.32 9.36
C HIS A 106 13.80 1.16 10.78
N PHE A 107 13.94 -0.06 11.27
CA PHE A 107 14.44 -0.39 12.62
C PHE A 107 15.66 -1.30 12.62
N ASN A 108 16.30 -1.49 11.46
CA ASN A 108 17.46 -2.37 11.31
C ASN A 108 18.44 -1.80 10.28
N GLU A 109 19.58 -1.29 10.77
CA GLU A 109 20.63 -0.67 9.95
C GLU A 109 21.16 -1.62 8.87
N THR A 110 21.46 -2.87 9.24
CA THR A 110 21.95 -3.86 8.28
C THR A 110 20.95 -4.11 7.15
N LEU A 111 19.66 -4.18 7.46
CA LEU A 111 18.63 -4.33 6.43
C LEU A 111 18.44 -3.05 5.60
N PHE A 112 18.66 -1.87 6.19
CA PHE A 112 18.67 -0.60 5.46
C PHE A 112 19.81 -0.54 4.44
N GLU A 113 21.04 -0.86 4.86
CA GLU A 113 22.22 -0.90 3.98
C GLU A 113 22.09 -1.94 2.86
N LEU A 114 21.40 -3.06 3.14
CA LEU A 114 21.11 -4.11 2.16
C LEU A 114 19.94 -3.76 1.21
N GLY A 115 19.29 -2.60 1.37
CA GLY A 115 18.20 -2.14 0.50
C GLY A 115 16.85 -2.82 0.74
N TYR A 116 16.60 -3.37 1.94
CA TYR A 116 15.28 -3.85 2.34
C TYR A 116 14.35 -2.68 2.72
N ASP A 117 14.09 -1.82 1.72
CA ASP A 117 13.20 -0.68 1.79
C ASP A 117 11.80 -1.03 1.22
N VAL A 118 10.93 -0.02 1.05
CA VAL A 118 9.56 -0.22 0.54
C VAL A 118 9.50 -0.82 -0.88
N VAL A 119 10.55 -0.68 -1.70
CA VAL A 119 10.61 -1.23 -3.06
C VAL A 119 10.81 -2.74 -3.02
N SER A 120 11.46 -3.24 -1.97
CA SER A 120 11.69 -4.68 -1.77
C SER A 120 10.45 -5.46 -1.30
N LEU A 121 9.35 -4.77 -0.95
CA LEU A 121 8.15 -5.41 -0.42
C LEU A 121 7.35 -6.19 -1.49
N ASP A 122 6.98 -7.43 -1.17
CA ASP A 122 6.08 -8.22 -2.02
C ASP A 122 4.67 -7.60 -2.01
N LEU A 123 4.22 -7.09 -3.15
CA LEU A 123 2.87 -6.54 -3.32
C LEU A 123 1.76 -7.56 -3.01
N ARG A 124 2.04 -8.87 -3.17
CA ARG A 124 1.10 -9.91 -2.76
C ARG A 124 0.96 -9.97 -1.25
N THR A 125 1.89 -9.44 -0.44
CA THR A 125 1.67 -9.25 1.01
C THR A 125 0.73 -8.10 1.28
N LEU A 126 0.76 -7.04 0.46
CA LEU A 126 -0.07 -5.83 0.65
C LEU A 126 -1.49 -5.96 0.10
N ASN A 127 -1.70 -6.89 -0.84
CA ASN A 127 -2.98 -7.04 -1.53
C ASN A 127 -3.59 -8.41 -1.27
N GLY A 128 -4.84 -8.44 -0.79
CA GLY A 128 -5.63 -9.66 -0.64
C GLY A 128 -6.60 -9.62 0.54
N PRO A 129 -7.22 -10.75 0.89
CA PRO A 129 -8.15 -10.83 2.00
C PRO A 129 -7.49 -10.38 3.31
N VAL A 130 -8.27 -9.67 4.13
CA VAL A 130 -7.83 -9.07 5.38
C VAL A 130 -8.89 -9.27 6.46
N LEU A 131 -8.45 -9.67 7.65
CA LEU A 131 -9.31 -9.75 8.82
C LEU A 131 -9.23 -8.44 9.58
N VAL A 132 -10.38 -7.85 9.92
CA VAL A 132 -10.43 -6.72 10.86
C VAL A 132 -10.85 -7.26 12.21
N VAL A 133 -10.03 -7.03 13.25
CA VAL A 133 -10.29 -7.50 14.61
C VAL A 133 -10.43 -6.33 15.58
N ASP A 134 -11.38 -6.43 16.49
CA ASP A 134 -11.50 -5.50 17.62
C ASP A 134 -10.67 -5.99 18.80
N THR A 135 -9.88 -5.09 19.38
CA THR A 135 -9.11 -5.35 20.60
C THR A 135 -9.87 -4.83 21.84
N PRO A 136 -9.61 -5.34 23.05
CA PRO A 136 -10.18 -4.79 24.27
C PRO A 136 -9.86 -3.29 24.42
N ARG A 137 -10.82 -2.51 24.96
CA ARG A 137 -10.73 -1.04 25.03
C ARG A 137 -9.96 -0.51 26.23
N ASP A 138 -9.50 -1.41 27.09
CA ASP A 138 -8.83 -1.15 28.36
C ASP A 138 -7.40 -1.72 28.39
N LYS A 139 -6.93 -2.33 27.30
CA LYS A 139 -5.62 -3.01 27.24
C LYS A 139 -4.84 -2.67 25.98
N ASN A 140 -3.51 -2.73 26.10
CA ASN A 140 -2.60 -2.84 24.96
C ASN A 140 -2.69 -4.23 24.32
N ILE A 141 -2.13 -4.39 23.12
CA ILE A 141 -2.13 -5.66 22.38
C ILE A 141 -1.00 -6.55 22.93
N THR A 142 -1.26 -7.19 24.07
CA THR A 142 -0.37 -8.13 24.76
C THR A 142 -0.50 -9.56 24.25
N ALA A 143 0.33 -10.49 24.73
CA ALA A 143 0.20 -11.92 24.41
C ALA A 143 -1.15 -12.49 24.86
N GLU A 144 -1.65 -12.04 26.02
CA GLU A 144 -2.98 -12.40 26.54
C GLU A 144 -4.07 -11.97 25.56
N VAL A 145 -4.03 -10.71 25.12
CA VAL A 145 -4.99 -10.17 24.14
C VAL A 145 -4.89 -10.96 22.85
N MET A 146 -3.70 -11.13 22.28
CA MET A 146 -3.51 -11.88 21.03
C MET A 146 -4.04 -13.32 21.10
N ARG A 147 -3.87 -14.00 22.24
CA ARG A 147 -4.44 -15.34 22.46
C ARG A 147 -5.97 -15.30 22.48
N SER A 148 -6.56 -14.32 23.17
CA SER A 148 -8.02 -14.18 23.28
C SER A 148 -8.72 -13.87 21.97
N LEU A 149 -8.02 -13.27 21.00
CA LEU A 149 -8.58 -12.92 19.69
C LEU A 149 -8.87 -14.15 18.82
N ASN A 150 -8.31 -15.33 19.15
CA ASN A 150 -8.55 -16.61 18.47
C ASN A 150 -8.45 -16.51 16.93
N ILE A 151 -7.45 -15.77 16.42
CA ILE A 151 -7.29 -15.56 14.98
C ILE A 151 -6.98 -16.91 14.30
N PRO A 152 -7.78 -17.34 13.30
CA PRO A 152 -7.58 -18.63 12.65
C PRO A 152 -6.24 -18.73 11.92
N ARG A 153 -5.67 -19.95 11.87
CA ARG A 153 -4.53 -20.26 10.99
C ARG A 153 -4.89 -20.00 9.53
N GLY A 154 -3.89 -19.67 8.73
CA GLY A 154 -4.07 -19.29 7.33
C GLY A 154 -4.34 -17.79 7.08
N VAL A 155 -4.81 -17.03 8.08
CA VAL A 155 -4.98 -15.58 7.96
C VAL A 155 -3.62 -14.90 7.77
N LYS A 156 -3.46 -14.17 6.66
CA LYS A 156 -2.20 -13.50 6.29
C LYS A 156 -2.19 -12.01 6.63
N ARG A 157 -3.33 -11.36 6.80
CA ARG A 157 -3.44 -9.91 7.02
C ARG A 157 -4.45 -9.62 8.09
N VAL A 158 -4.07 -8.79 9.06
CA VAL A 158 -4.95 -8.38 10.14
C VAL A 158 -4.84 -6.88 10.38
N LEU A 159 -5.98 -6.19 10.42
CA LEU A 159 -6.09 -4.83 10.92
C LEU A 159 -6.69 -4.85 12.33
N PHE A 160 -5.98 -4.30 13.29
CA PHE A 160 -6.37 -4.21 14.69
C PHE A 160 -7.04 -2.85 14.93
N ARG A 161 -8.35 -2.88 15.17
CA ARG A 161 -9.10 -1.71 15.65
C ARG A 161 -8.98 -1.65 17.16
N THR A 162 -8.53 -0.53 17.68
CA THR A 162 -8.23 -0.31 19.09
C THR A 162 -9.06 0.83 19.66
N LEU A 163 -8.81 1.17 20.93
CA LEU A 163 -9.35 2.36 21.57
C LEU A 163 -8.96 3.66 20.83
N ASN A 164 -7.90 3.65 20.01
CA ASN A 164 -7.44 4.84 19.28
C ASN A 164 -8.52 5.37 18.31
N THR A 165 -9.23 4.46 17.62
CA THR A 165 -10.36 4.83 16.76
C THR A 165 -11.48 5.50 17.55
N ASP A 166 -11.87 4.94 18.70
CA ASP A 166 -12.92 5.50 19.56
C ASP A 166 -12.52 6.87 20.13
N ARG A 167 -11.24 7.04 20.48
CA ARG A 167 -10.64 8.32 20.90
C ARG A 167 -10.41 9.30 19.76
N ARG A 168 -10.65 8.87 18.51
CA ARG A 168 -10.45 9.65 17.28
C ARG A 168 -9.06 10.26 17.18
N LEU A 169 -8.02 9.51 17.59
CA LEU A 169 -6.68 10.08 17.73
C LEU A 169 -6.12 10.64 16.41
N MET A 170 -6.42 10.01 15.28
CA MET A 170 -6.03 10.51 13.95
C MET A 170 -6.79 11.77 13.49
N HIS A 171 -7.82 12.19 14.22
CA HIS A 171 -8.55 13.45 13.99
C HIS A 171 -8.12 14.56 14.95
N LYS A 172 -7.10 14.31 15.79
CA LYS A 172 -6.53 15.31 16.69
C LYS A 172 -5.23 15.85 16.08
N LYS A 173 -4.97 17.13 16.33
CA LYS A 173 -3.73 17.79 15.90
C LYS A 173 -2.50 17.31 16.66
N GLU A 174 -2.66 17.15 17.97
CA GLU A 174 -1.58 16.76 18.86
C GLU A 174 -1.39 15.23 18.85
N PHE A 175 -0.12 14.81 18.78
CA PHE A 175 0.26 13.45 19.05
C PHE A 175 -0.08 13.06 20.50
N ASP A 176 -0.79 11.94 20.65
CA ASP A 176 -1.19 11.39 21.93
C ASP A 176 -0.32 10.17 22.21
N SER A 177 0.62 10.27 23.15
CA SER A 177 1.57 9.20 23.48
C SER A 177 0.95 8.05 24.28
N SER A 178 -0.30 8.19 24.74
CA SER A 178 -1.03 7.17 25.51
C SER A 178 -1.89 6.26 24.62
N TYR A 179 -1.53 6.13 23.34
CA TYR A 179 -2.23 5.30 22.36
C TYR A 179 -2.10 3.81 22.70
N THR A 180 -3.09 3.04 22.24
CA THR A 180 -3.10 1.58 22.32
C THR A 180 -2.27 1.00 21.19
N ALA A 181 -1.34 0.08 21.49
CA ALA A 181 -0.47 -0.56 20.51
C ALA A 181 0.03 -1.92 21.01
N PHE A 182 0.87 -2.60 20.25
CA PHE A 182 1.52 -3.83 20.68
C PHE A 182 2.56 -3.59 21.76
N THR A 183 2.58 -4.52 22.71
CA THR A 183 3.74 -4.78 23.56
C THR A 183 4.60 -5.88 22.92
N SER A 184 5.84 -6.01 23.37
CA SER A 184 6.80 -6.97 22.85
C SER A 184 6.32 -8.42 22.96
N ASP A 185 5.68 -8.79 24.07
CA ASP A 185 5.11 -10.13 24.26
C ASP A 185 3.93 -10.40 23.31
N GLY A 186 3.12 -9.37 22.99
CA GLY A 186 2.06 -9.47 22.01
C GLY A 186 2.58 -9.68 20.59
N ALA A 187 3.60 -8.91 20.20
CA ALA A 187 4.27 -9.06 18.91
C ALA A 187 4.95 -10.43 18.79
N GLU A 188 5.65 -10.88 19.83
CA GLU A 188 6.31 -12.19 19.87
C GLU A 188 5.29 -13.33 19.75
N TYR A 189 4.18 -13.25 20.50
CA TYR A 189 3.09 -14.22 20.38
C TYR A 189 2.53 -14.28 18.96
N LEU A 190 2.28 -13.12 18.34
CA LEU A 190 1.81 -13.03 16.95
C LEU A 190 2.78 -13.72 16.00
N VAL A 191 4.08 -13.41 16.11
CA VAL A 191 5.14 -13.95 15.25
C VAL A 191 5.21 -15.46 15.35
N GLN A 192 5.13 -16.00 16.57
CA GLN A 192 5.31 -17.43 16.83
C GLN A 192 4.05 -18.26 16.54
N ASN A 193 2.87 -17.71 16.80
CA ASN A 193 1.63 -18.48 16.85
C ASN A 193 0.65 -18.22 15.70
N SER A 194 1.02 -17.38 14.73
CA SER A 194 0.15 -17.06 13.59
C SER A 194 0.81 -17.24 12.22
N ASP A 195 -0.02 -17.20 11.18
CA ASP A 195 0.39 -17.16 9.77
C ASP A 195 0.43 -15.74 9.20
N ILE A 196 0.24 -14.72 10.06
CA ILE A 196 0.12 -13.32 9.68
C ILE A 196 1.42 -12.85 9.01
N LYS A 197 1.25 -11.93 8.07
CA LYS A 197 2.27 -11.32 7.20
C LYS A 197 2.19 -9.81 7.18
N LEU A 198 0.97 -9.29 7.35
CA LEU A 198 0.63 -7.88 7.44
C LEU A 198 -0.12 -7.62 8.75
N VAL A 199 0.42 -6.71 9.55
CA VAL A 199 -0.25 -6.14 10.72
C VAL A 199 -0.58 -4.69 10.41
N GLY A 200 -1.84 -4.27 10.60
CA GLY A 200 -2.22 -2.87 10.57
C GLY A 200 -2.78 -2.41 11.91
N VAL A 201 -2.44 -1.22 12.36
CA VAL A 201 -3.02 -0.57 13.54
C VAL A 201 -3.70 0.74 13.17
N ASP A 202 -4.51 1.29 14.06
CA ASP A 202 -5.32 2.49 13.85
C ASP A 202 -4.70 3.77 14.43
N TYR A 203 -3.37 3.80 14.60
CA TYR A 203 -2.60 5.00 14.98
C TYR A 203 -1.16 4.98 14.43
N LEU A 204 -0.39 6.03 14.73
CA LEU A 204 0.88 6.37 14.08
C LEU A 204 2.04 5.39 14.35
N SER A 205 1.89 4.44 15.26
CA SER A 205 2.90 3.40 15.51
C SER A 205 2.25 2.10 15.97
N VAL A 206 2.82 0.98 15.53
CA VAL A 206 2.40 -0.37 15.93
C VAL A 206 2.81 -0.74 17.36
N ALA A 207 3.74 0.00 17.97
CA ALA A 207 4.34 -0.34 19.25
C ALA A 207 4.08 0.71 20.33
N ILE A 208 3.95 0.30 21.59
CA ILE A 208 3.83 1.22 22.73
C ILE A 208 5.17 1.95 23.00
N ASN A 209 5.09 3.10 23.67
CA ASN A 209 6.24 3.70 24.36
C ASN A 209 6.37 3.04 25.76
N PRO A 210 7.57 2.71 26.27
CA PRO A 210 8.88 3.36 26.06
C PRO A 210 9.73 2.81 24.89
N LYS A 211 10.90 3.45 24.65
CA LYS A 211 11.79 3.19 23.50
C LYS A 211 12.14 1.72 23.28
N ASP A 212 12.35 0.94 24.33
CA ASP A 212 12.76 -0.47 24.21
C ASP A 212 11.62 -1.34 23.66
N GLU A 213 10.39 -1.12 24.14
CA GLU A 213 9.18 -1.75 23.59
C GLU A 213 8.98 -1.34 22.13
N LEU A 214 9.11 -0.04 21.86
CA LEU A 214 9.00 0.52 20.52
C LEU A 214 9.97 -0.16 19.55
N THR A 215 11.24 -0.23 19.91
CA THR A 215 12.28 -0.84 19.07
C THR A 215 12.04 -2.33 18.89
N LYS A 216 11.80 -3.07 19.98
CA LYS A 216 11.67 -4.53 19.95
C LYS A 216 10.45 -4.99 19.16
N VAL A 217 9.30 -4.32 19.30
CA VAL A 217 8.09 -4.66 18.54
C VAL A 217 8.31 -4.49 17.03
N HIS A 218 8.88 -3.36 16.59
CA HIS A 218 9.13 -3.17 15.16
C HIS A 218 10.14 -4.20 14.63
N GLN A 219 11.23 -4.47 15.38
CA GLN A 219 12.20 -5.50 15.00
C GLN A 219 11.55 -6.88 14.88
N LEU A 220 10.67 -7.28 15.81
CA LEU A 220 9.95 -8.56 15.75
C LEU A 220 9.00 -8.64 14.54
N LEU A 221 8.29 -7.56 14.23
CA LEU A 221 7.29 -7.55 13.16
C LEU A 221 7.87 -7.33 11.76
N LEU A 222 9.05 -6.72 11.67
CA LEU A 222 9.75 -6.42 10.41
C LEU A 222 10.93 -7.37 10.12
N ALA A 223 11.30 -8.22 11.08
CA ALA A 223 12.37 -9.18 10.87
C ALA A 223 12.02 -10.17 9.74
N PRO A 224 12.94 -10.44 8.81
CA PRO A 224 12.80 -11.55 7.89
C PRO A 224 12.71 -12.85 8.70
N LYS A 225 11.73 -13.71 8.42
CA LYS A 225 11.77 -15.10 8.94
C LYS A 225 12.74 -15.90 8.09
N ASP A 226 13.44 -16.85 8.71
CA ASP A 226 14.51 -17.72 8.17
C ASP A 226 14.15 -18.63 6.98
N PHE A 227 13.15 -18.30 6.16
CA PHE A 227 12.87 -19.00 4.91
C PHE A 227 12.42 -18.00 3.84
N PRO A 228 12.85 -18.17 2.57
CA PRO A 228 12.51 -17.26 1.46
C PRO A 228 10.99 -17.13 1.20
N GLU A 229 10.16 -17.96 1.82
CA GLU A 229 8.68 -17.94 1.69
C GLU A 229 7.92 -17.54 2.97
N ARG A 230 8.59 -17.10 4.04
CA ARG A 230 7.93 -16.85 5.34
C ARG A 230 8.12 -15.46 5.93
N TRP A 231 8.39 -14.44 5.14
CA TRP A 231 8.38 -13.03 5.57
C TRP A 231 7.27 -12.66 6.57
N LEU A 232 7.57 -12.09 7.74
CA LEU A 232 6.69 -11.11 8.36
C LEU A 232 7.26 -9.78 7.88
N SER A 233 6.66 -9.19 6.85
CA SER A 233 7.31 -8.09 6.12
C SER A 233 6.81 -6.72 6.55
N PHE A 234 5.89 -6.62 7.51
CA PHE A 234 5.05 -5.44 7.50
C PHE A 234 4.31 -5.14 8.80
N ALA A 235 4.55 -3.93 9.29
CA ALA A 235 3.61 -3.15 10.06
C ALA A 235 3.11 -1.99 9.17
N ALA A 236 1.80 -1.89 8.95
CA ALA A 236 1.18 -0.64 8.57
C ALA A 236 0.79 0.08 9.84
N SER A 237 1.21 1.32 9.90
CA SER A 237 0.68 2.27 10.87
C SER A 237 -0.44 3.04 10.18
N VAL A 238 -1.60 3.06 10.84
CA VAL A 238 -2.81 3.85 10.57
C VAL A 238 -3.78 3.32 9.49
N TRP A 239 -4.88 2.69 9.94
CA TRP A 239 -6.15 2.60 9.20
C TRP A 239 -7.33 2.87 10.14
N VAL A 240 -8.29 3.70 9.73
CA VAL A 240 -9.54 3.92 10.49
C VAL A 240 -10.71 3.35 9.70
N VAL A 241 -11.37 2.32 10.25
CA VAL A 241 -12.66 1.83 9.73
C VAL A 241 -13.78 2.49 10.52
N SER A 242 -14.40 3.51 9.94
CA SER A 242 -15.75 3.92 10.34
C SER A 242 -16.73 2.91 9.76
N GLN A 243 -17.37 2.15 10.66
CA GLN A 243 -18.42 1.14 10.45
C GLN A 243 -17.97 -0.33 10.47
N ARG A 244 -18.55 -1.07 11.43
CA ARG A 244 -18.49 -2.53 11.57
C ARG A 244 -18.88 -3.16 10.24
N ASN A 245 -17.96 -3.89 9.60
CA ASN A 245 -18.28 -4.98 8.67
C ASN A 245 -17.04 -5.86 8.51
N LEU A 246 -17.26 -7.17 8.63
CA LEU A 246 -16.31 -8.23 8.35
C LEU A 246 -16.09 -8.25 6.82
N PHE A 247 -14.85 -8.11 6.33
CA PHE A 247 -14.57 -8.15 4.89
C PHE A 247 -13.76 -9.39 4.55
N VAL A 248 -14.46 -10.48 4.23
CA VAL A 248 -13.86 -11.59 3.48
C VAL A 248 -14.02 -11.22 2.01
N PHE A 249 -12.92 -10.86 1.34
CA PHE A 249 -12.94 -10.76 -0.12
C PHE A 249 -12.86 -12.18 -0.70
N PRO A 250 -13.79 -12.57 -1.61
CA PRO A 250 -13.72 -13.82 -2.33
C PRO A 250 -12.51 -13.87 -3.27
#